data_AF-A0A938V956-F1
#
_entry.id   AF-A0A938V956-F1
#
_cell.length_a   1.000
_cell.length_b   1.000
_cell.length_c   1.000
_cell.angle_alpha   90.00
_cell.angle_beta   90.00
_cell.angle_gamma   90.00
#
_symmetry.space_group_name_H-M   'P 1'
#
loop_
_entity.id
_entity.type
_entity.pdbx_description
1 polymer ?
#
loop_
_entity_poly.entity_id
_entity_poly.type
_entity_poly.pdbx_seq_one_letter_code
_entity_poly.pdbx_strand_id
1 'polypeptide(L)'
;MKAMIKFGLIILLILVFFIWFCIRWVDDTAIQLFFFSVIWLAAWLRLGLNRLWRQMRLMLPIMLTLVVVYTVFGLIGIGMTPGSGMGLKPMQYWLIFGTVRAVLFLNTLLWVRVLFSFISMEDIESLPLSLHRKKGLLLGRILYSLAQDTIAKAGFYHGLIPSNQLNRISFRLRIKNKLAIVLCLLYVALIESKMRGELIDNRIRHCHKGG
;
A
#
# COMPACT_ATOMS: atom_id res chain seq x y z
N MET A 1 20.10 4.32 -16.92
CA MET A 1 19.20 4.50 -18.08
C MET A 1 18.05 3.48 -18.10
N LYS A 2 18.31 2.16 -18.00
CA LYS A 2 17.27 1.12 -17.96
C LYS A 2 16.19 1.34 -16.87
N ALA A 3 16.58 1.70 -15.65
CA ALA A 3 15.63 1.97 -14.57
C ALA A 3 14.75 3.21 -14.84
N MET A 4 15.33 4.32 -15.32
CA MET A 4 14.54 5.51 -15.67
C MET A 4 13.46 5.21 -16.72
N ILE A 5 13.81 4.45 -17.77
CA ILE A 5 12.84 4.04 -18.79
C ILE A 5 11.74 3.19 -18.16
N LYS A 6 12.09 2.25 -17.29
CA LYS A 6 11.13 1.41 -16.56
C LYS A 6 10.18 2.23 -15.68
N PHE A 7 10.68 3.21 -14.93
CA PHE A 7 9.85 4.13 -14.15
C PHE A 7 8.94 4.97 -15.04
N GLY A 8 9.47 5.54 -16.12
CA GLY A 8 8.68 6.32 -17.08
C GLY A 8 7.56 5.49 -17.70
N LEU A 9 7.85 4.25 -18.09
CA LEU A 9 6.87 3.32 -18.65
C LEU A 9 5.79 2.95 -17.63
N ILE A 10 6.16 2.71 -16.37
CA ILE A 10 5.19 2.43 -15.31
C ILE A 10 4.27 3.62 -15.07
N ILE A 11 4.81 4.84 -14.99
CA ILE A 11 4.01 6.06 -14.83
C ILE A 11 3.06 6.23 -16.02
N LEU A 12 3.56 6.03 -17.24
CA LEU A 12 2.74 6.09 -18.45
C LEU A 12 1.60 5.07 -18.40
N LEU A 13 1.87 3.82 -18.01
CA LEU A 13 0.84 2.77 -17.87
C LEU A 13 -0.20 3.11 -16.80
N ILE A 14 0.20 3.76 -15.70
CA ILE A 14 -0.72 4.25 -14.69
C ILE A 14 -1.62 5.34 -15.29
N LEU A 15 -1.04 6.32 -15.98
CA LEU A 15 -1.81 7.42 -16.60
C LEU A 15 -2.80 6.90 -17.65
N VAL A 16 -2.34 6.02 -18.53
CA VAL A 16 -3.19 5.37 -19.54
C VAL A 16 -4.34 4.64 -18.85
N PHE A 17 -4.06 3.85 -17.81
CA PHE A 17 -5.10 3.17 -17.05
C PHE A 17 -6.13 4.14 -16.46
N PHE A 18 -5.68 5.24 -15.85
CA PHE A 18 -6.59 6.24 -15.28
C PHE A 18 -7.47 6.91 -16.36
N ILE A 19 -6.90 7.30 -17.50
CA ILE A 19 -7.66 7.93 -18.58
C ILE A 19 -8.74 6.97 -19.12
N TRP A 20 -8.37 5.72 -19.38
CA TRP A 20 -9.31 4.76 -19.96
C TRP A 20 -10.37 4.28 -18.96
N PHE A 21 -9.98 3.90 -17.75
CA PHE A 21 -10.89 3.24 -16.81
C PHE A 21 -11.53 4.18 -15.80
N CYS A 22 -10.88 5.28 -15.43
CA CYS A 22 -11.41 6.25 -14.47
C CYS A 22 -12.06 7.48 -15.13
N ILE A 23 -11.98 7.63 -16.46
CA ILE A 23 -12.66 8.72 -17.18
C ILE A 23 -13.56 8.17 -18.28
N ARG A 24 -13.04 7.35 -19.20
CA ARG A 24 -13.79 6.93 -20.41
C ARG A 24 -14.82 5.82 -20.16
N TRP A 25 -14.50 4.83 -19.33
CA TRP A 25 -15.33 3.65 -19.06
C TRP A 25 -15.72 3.52 -17.58
N VAL A 26 -15.98 4.65 -16.93
CA VAL A 26 -16.33 4.68 -15.50
C VAL A 26 -17.62 3.91 -15.23
N ASP A 27 -18.63 4.05 -16.10
CA ASP A 27 -19.99 3.55 -15.85
C ASP A 27 -20.24 2.14 -16.42
N ASP A 28 -19.29 1.59 -17.19
CA ASP A 28 -19.46 0.30 -17.86
C ASP A 28 -19.09 -0.87 -16.93
N THR A 29 -20.12 -1.52 -16.36
CA THR A 29 -19.96 -2.68 -15.46
C THR A 29 -19.21 -3.84 -16.10
N ALA A 30 -19.50 -4.14 -17.36
CA ALA A 30 -18.97 -5.31 -18.05
C ALA A 30 -17.47 -5.15 -18.29
N ILE A 31 -17.06 -3.97 -18.77
CA ILE A 31 -15.64 -3.64 -18.98
C ILE A 31 -14.88 -3.68 -17.65
N GLN A 32 -15.45 -3.12 -16.58
CA GLN A 32 -14.80 -3.09 -15.27
C GLN A 32 -14.61 -4.49 -14.67
N LEU A 33 -15.62 -5.37 -14.79
CA LEU A 33 -15.54 -6.75 -14.31
C LEU A 33 -14.56 -7.59 -15.14
N PHE A 34 -14.59 -7.46 -16.46
CA PHE A 34 -13.63 -8.13 -17.32
C PHE A 34 -12.19 -7.74 -16.96
N PHE A 35 -11.92 -6.44 -16.83
CA PHE A 35 -10.60 -5.96 -16.46
C PHE A 35 -10.20 -6.39 -15.05
N PHE A 36 -11.15 -6.42 -14.11
CA PHE A 36 -10.92 -6.96 -12.78
C PHE A 36 -10.43 -8.41 -12.84
N SER A 37 -11.07 -9.27 -13.62
CA SER A 37 -10.63 -10.66 -13.79
C SER A 37 -9.21 -10.75 -14.36
N VAL A 38 -8.89 -9.92 -15.36
CA VAL A 38 -7.55 -9.89 -15.99
C VAL A 38 -6.48 -9.41 -15.00
N ILE A 39 -6.71 -8.28 -14.31
CA ILE A 39 -5.76 -7.77 -13.30
C ILE A 39 -5.64 -8.79 -12.17
N TRP A 40 -6.73 -9.40 -11.73
CA TRP A 40 -6.72 -10.37 -10.65
C TRP A 40 -5.83 -11.56 -10.99
N LEU A 41 -5.97 -12.10 -12.21
CA LEU A 41 -5.12 -13.16 -12.72
C LEU A 41 -3.64 -12.72 -12.75
N ALA A 42 -3.36 -11.54 -13.30
CA ALA A 42 -2.00 -10.99 -13.36
C ALA A 42 -1.40 -10.79 -11.95
N ALA A 43 -2.19 -10.28 -11.02
CA ALA A 43 -1.80 -10.05 -9.63
C ALA A 43 -1.57 -11.38 -8.90
N TRP A 44 -2.40 -12.39 -9.15
CA TRP A 44 -2.21 -13.73 -8.60
C TRP A 44 -0.90 -14.35 -9.10
N LEU A 45 -0.67 -14.34 -10.42
CA LEU A 45 0.56 -14.88 -11.02
C LEU A 45 1.82 -14.17 -10.53
N ARG A 46 1.76 -12.85 -10.33
CA ARG A 46 2.94 -12.04 -9.96
C ARG A 46 3.22 -11.97 -8.46
N LEU A 47 2.18 -11.82 -7.64
CA LEU A 47 2.32 -11.57 -6.19
C LEU A 47 2.11 -12.84 -5.36
N GLY A 48 1.44 -13.85 -5.91
CA GLY A 48 1.01 -15.05 -5.22
C GLY A 48 -0.28 -14.86 -4.43
N LEU A 49 -1.03 -15.96 -4.26
CA LEU A 49 -2.38 -15.95 -3.70
C LEU A 49 -2.41 -15.42 -2.25
N ASN A 50 -1.44 -15.83 -1.43
CA ASN A 50 -1.37 -15.41 -0.03
C ASN A 50 -1.22 -13.90 0.14
N ARG A 51 -0.43 -13.24 -0.72
CA ARG A 51 -0.24 -11.79 -0.67
C ARG A 51 -1.46 -11.05 -1.19
N LEU A 52 -2.09 -11.58 -2.24
CA LEU A 52 -3.31 -11.02 -2.82
C LEU A 52 -4.49 -11.12 -1.84
N TRP A 53 -4.65 -12.24 -1.14
CA TRP A 53 -5.68 -12.39 -0.12
C TRP A 53 -5.52 -11.40 1.04
N ARG A 54 -4.29 -11.20 1.54
CA ARG A 54 -4.02 -10.17 2.56
C ARG A 54 -4.40 -8.77 2.09
N GLN A 55 -4.19 -8.45 0.82
CA GLN A 55 -4.57 -7.15 0.26
C GLN A 55 -6.08 -6.98 0.24
N MET A 56 -6.79 -7.98 -0.25
CA MET A 56 -8.25 -7.95 -0.28
C MET A 56 -8.84 -7.79 1.11
N ARG A 57 -8.25 -8.46 2.10
CA ARG A 57 -8.63 -8.30 3.51
C ARG A 57 -8.42 -6.87 4.03
N LEU A 58 -7.37 -6.18 3.59
CA LEU A 58 -7.12 -4.77 3.95
C LEU A 58 -8.09 -3.80 3.27
N MET A 59 -8.62 -4.16 2.10
CA MET A 59 -9.56 -3.34 1.32
C MET A 59 -11.02 -3.56 1.75
N LEU A 60 -11.30 -4.72 2.36
CA LEU A 60 -12.63 -5.13 2.82
C LEU A 60 -13.36 -4.10 3.69
N PRO A 61 -12.73 -3.40 4.67
CA PRO A 61 -13.45 -2.39 5.45
C PRO A 61 -13.96 -1.24 4.58
N ILE A 62 -13.18 -0.80 3.58
CA ILE A 62 -13.60 0.25 2.63
C ILE A 62 -14.75 -0.25 1.74
N MET A 63 -14.72 -1.52 1.36
CA MET A 63 -15.83 -2.11 0.59
C MET A 63 -17.12 -2.20 1.39
N LEU A 64 -17.02 -2.62 2.65
CA LEU A 64 -18.18 -2.67 3.53
C LEU A 64 -18.76 -1.27 3.74
N THR A 65 -17.94 -0.24 3.93
CA THR A 65 -18.45 1.13 4.06
C THR A 65 -19.13 1.62 2.79
N LEU A 66 -18.57 1.34 1.60
CA LEU A 66 -19.22 1.67 0.32
C LEU A 66 -20.59 0.99 0.19
N VAL A 67 -20.68 -0.31 0.46
CA VAL A 67 -21.94 -1.06 0.42
C VAL A 67 -22.98 -0.48 1.37
N VAL A 68 -22.59 -0.17 2.61
CA VAL A 68 -23.49 0.43 3.60
C VAL A 68 -23.98 1.79 3.13
N VAL A 69 -23.08 2.68 2.68
CA VAL A 69 -23.45 4.04 2.24
C VAL A 69 -24.43 4.00 1.06
N TYR A 70 -24.16 3.18 0.03
CA TYR A 70 -25.04 3.10 -1.13
C TYR A 70 -26.37 2.40 -0.83
N THR A 71 -26.38 1.43 0.10
CA THR A 71 -27.62 0.82 0.58
C THR A 71 -28.49 1.85 1.29
N VAL A 72 -27.89 2.68 2.16
CA VAL A 72 -28.60 3.76 2.85
C VAL A 72 -29.14 4.79 1.86
N PHE A 73 -28.36 5.17 0.84
CA PHE A 73 -28.84 6.08 -0.22
C PHE A 73 -30.00 5.48 -1.02
N GLY A 74 -29.96 4.18 -1.32
CA GLY A 74 -31.04 3.43 -1.95
C GLY A 74 -32.32 3.39 -1.12
N LEU A 75 -32.20 3.23 0.21
CA LEU A 75 -33.34 3.20 1.14
C LEU A 75 -33.97 4.58 1.36
N ILE A 76 -33.16 5.64 1.43
CA ILE A 76 -33.65 7.02 1.62
C ILE A 76 -34.22 7.59 0.30
N GLY A 77 -33.87 7.01 -0.85
CA GLY A 77 -34.35 7.48 -2.15
C GLY A 77 -33.72 8.81 -2.59
N ILE A 78 -32.51 9.11 -2.08
CA ILE A 78 -31.77 10.32 -2.44
C ILE A 78 -31.44 10.28 -3.94
N GLY A 79 -31.73 11.35 -4.69
CA GLY A 79 -31.22 11.53 -6.06
C GLY A 79 -32.08 10.98 -7.21
N MET A 80 -33.39 10.79 -7.02
CA MET A 80 -34.30 10.60 -8.16
C MET A 80 -34.41 11.88 -8.99
N THR A 81 -33.54 12.05 -9.98
CA THR A 81 -33.86 12.90 -11.13
C THR A 81 -34.63 12.07 -12.17
N PRO A 82 -35.81 12.53 -12.62
CA PRO A 82 -36.56 11.88 -13.69
C PRO A 82 -35.76 12.09 -15.00
N GLY A 83 -34.89 11.15 -15.34
CA GLY A 83 -34.03 11.29 -16.52
C GLY A 83 -32.86 10.32 -16.61
N SER A 84 -32.50 9.59 -15.54
CA SER A 84 -31.59 8.44 -15.69
C SER A 84 -32.35 7.33 -16.43
N GLY A 85 -32.17 7.28 -17.76
CA GLY A 85 -32.93 6.49 -18.74
C GLY A 85 -32.92 4.96 -18.60
N MET A 86 -32.82 4.41 -17.38
CA MET A 86 -32.87 2.96 -17.12
C MET A 86 -34.16 2.48 -16.44
N GLY A 87 -35.06 3.36 -15.98
CA GLY A 87 -36.35 2.94 -15.37
C GLY A 87 -36.21 2.04 -14.12
N LEU A 88 -35.03 2.04 -13.48
CA LEU A 88 -34.70 1.17 -12.35
C LEU A 88 -35.26 1.70 -11.02
N LYS A 89 -35.55 0.78 -10.09
CA LYS A 89 -35.90 1.14 -8.71
C LYS A 89 -34.69 1.84 -8.03
N PRO A 90 -34.89 2.82 -7.13
CA PRO A 90 -33.81 3.56 -6.46
C PRO A 90 -32.73 2.65 -5.86
N MET A 91 -33.16 1.57 -5.22
CA MET A 91 -32.28 0.57 -4.63
C MET A 91 -31.37 -0.09 -5.67
N GLN A 92 -31.91 -0.44 -6.85
CA GLN A 92 -31.14 -1.10 -7.91
C GLN A 92 -30.11 -0.14 -8.52
N TYR A 93 -30.49 1.10 -8.77
CA TYR A 93 -29.59 2.13 -9.30
C TYR A 93 -28.37 2.32 -8.38
N TRP A 94 -28.62 2.60 -7.09
CA TRP A 94 -27.55 2.87 -6.14
C TRP A 94 -26.64 1.66 -5.90
N LEU A 95 -27.19 0.44 -5.95
CA LEU A 95 -26.41 -0.78 -5.78
C LEU A 95 -25.53 -1.08 -6.99
N ILE A 96 -26.03 -0.91 -8.22
CA ILE A 96 -25.23 -1.03 -9.45
C ILE A 96 -24.12 0.02 -9.44
N PHE A 97 -24.48 1.27 -9.20
CA PHE A 97 -23.56 2.39 -9.15
C PHE A 97 -22.45 2.21 -8.09
N GLY A 98 -22.83 1.74 -6.89
CA GLY A 98 -21.89 1.41 -5.84
C GLY A 98 -20.96 0.26 -6.19
N THR A 99 -21.49 -0.77 -6.83
CA THR A 99 -20.72 -1.94 -7.26
C THR A 99 -19.67 -1.58 -8.31
N VAL A 100 -20.05 -0.78 -9.32
CA VAL A 100 -19.11 -0.31 -10.36
C VAL A 100 -17.93 0.43 -9.72
N ARG A 101 -18.19 1.33 -8.78
CA ARG A 101 -17.15 2.09 -8.08
C ARG A 101 -16.29 1.24 -7.17
N ALA A 102 -16.88 0.24 -6.51
CA ALA A 102 -16.14 -0.73 -5.72
C ALA A 102 -15.19 -1.53 -6.62
N VAL A 103 -15.66 -2.03 -7.76
CA VAL A 103 -14.82 -2.76 -8.73
C VAL A 103 -13.71 -1.85 -9.29
N LEU A 104 -14.03 -0.61 -9.66
CA LEU A 104 -13.06 0.38 -10.13
C LEU A 104 -11.96 0.65 -9.09
N PHE A 105 -12.33 0.76 -7.81
CA PHE A 105 -11.38 0.92 -6.71
C PHE A 105 -10.44 -0.28 -6.58
N LEU A 106 -10.96 -1.50 -6.67
CA LEU A 106 -10.12 -2.71 -6.69
C LEU A 106 -9.19 -2.73 -7.88
N ASN A 107 -9.72 -2.45 -9.08
CA ASN A 107 -8.96 -2.40 -10.31
C ASN A 107 -7.77 -1.46 -10.18
N THR A 108 -8.03 -0.23 -9.70
CA THR A 108 -7.00 0.79 -9.54
C THR A 108 -5.90 0.33 -8.57
N LEU A 109 -6.28 -0.16 -7.39
CA LEU A 109 -5.29 -0.55 -6.38
C LEU A 109 -4.50 -1.80 -6.77
N LEU A 110 -5.15 -2.81 -7.34
CA LEU A 110 -4.47 -4.01 -7.82
C LEU A 110 -3.55 -3.68 -8.99
N TRP A 111 -4.00 -2.86 -9.94
CA TRP A 111 -3.19 -2.45 -11.09
C TRP A 111 -1.92 -1.71 -10.67
N VAL A 112 -2.08 -0.68 -9.84
CA VAL A 112 -0.96 0.09 -9.29
C VAL A 112 0.02 -0.84 -8.56
N ARG A 113 -0.50 -1.79 -7.77
CA ARG A 113 0.34 -2.73 -7.03
C ARG A 113 1.08 -3.71 -7.92
N VAL A 114 0.44 -4.23 -8.97
CA VAL A 114 1.09 -5.09 -9.96
C VAL A 114 2.22 -4.32 -10.64
N LEU A 115 1.99 -3.08 -11.06
CA LEU A 115 3.02 -2.25 -11.68
C LEU A 115 4.20 -1.96 -10.73
N PHE A 116 3.92 -1.59 -9.48
CA PHE A 116 4.98 -1.38 -8.48
C PHE A 116 5.74 -2.67 -8.13
N SER A 117 5.15 -3.85 -8.31
CA SER A 117 5.86 -5.12 -8.10
C SER A 117 6.96 -5.40 -9.12
N PHE A 118 7.00 -4.63 -10.22
CA PHE A 118 8.11 -4.69 -11.16
C PHE A 118 9.30 -3.86 -10.70
N ILE A 119 9.13 -2.89 -9.80
CA ILE A 119 10.22 -2.02 -9.32
C ILE A 119 10.94 -2.71 -8.16
N SER A 120 12.26 -2.88 -8.29
CA SER A 120 13.13 -3.31 -7.19
C SER A 120 13.77 -2.12 -6.50
N MET A 121 14.30 -2.31 -5.28
CA MET A 121 15.09 -1.28 -4.61
C MET A 121 16.38 -0.94 -5.37
N GLU A 122 16.97 -1.92 -6.05
CA GLU A 122 18.14 -1.72 -6.92
C GLU A 122 17.82 -0.79 -8.09
N ASP A 123 16.61 -0.90 -8.66
CA ASP A 123 16.16 0.03 -9.71
C ASP A 123 16.14 1.48 -9.18
N ILE A 124 15.67 1.69 -7.93
CA ILE A 124 15.62 3.01 -7.28
C ILE A 124 17.05 3.53 -7.02
N GLU A 125 17.94 2.69 -6.51
CA GLU A 125 19.34 3.06 -6.22
C GLU A 125 20.14 3.38 -7.50
N SER A 126 19.78 2.75 -8.62
CA SER A 126 20.41 2.97 -9.93
C SER A 126 20.00 4.28 -10.62
N LEU A 127 18.99 4.99 -10.09
CA LEU A 127 18.61 6.31 -10.60
C LEU A 127 19.78 7.30 -10.43
N PRO A 128 19.94 8.28 -11.34
CA PRO A 128 20.93 9.34 -11.23
C PRO A 128 20.50 10.38 -10.18
N LEU A 129 20.38 9.94 -8.93
CA LEU A 129 20.09 10.77 -7.78
C LEU A 129 21.38 11.38 -7.22
N SER A 130 21.27 12.56 -6.60
CA SER A 130 22.39 13.15 -5.87
C SER A 130 22.89 12.22 -4.77
N LEU A 131 24.19 12.27 -4.49
CA LEU A 131 24.84 11.39 -3.51
C LEU A 131 24.16 11.46 -2.12
N HIS A 132 23.73 12.66 -1.72
CA HIS A 132 22.98 12.87 -0.48
C HIS A 132 21.64 12.11 -0.46
N ARG A 133 20.88 12.12 -1.56
CA ARG A 133 19.61 11.38 -1.66
C ARG A 133 19.85 9.87 -1.68
N LYS A 134 20.90 9.41 -2.37
CA LYS A 134 21.30 8.00 -2.36
C LYS A 134 21.69 7.52 -0.96
N LYS A 135 22.43 8.34 -0.20
CA LYS A 135 22.73 8.08 1.21
C LYS A 135 21.44 7.90 2.02
N GLY A 136 20.48 8.82 1.88
CA GLY A 136 19.19 8.73 2.58
C GLY A 136 18.41 7.45 2.26
N LEU A 137 18.34 7.07 0.98
CA LEU A 137 17.70 5.84 0.53
C LEU A 137 18.38 4.58 1.10
N LEU A 138 19.71 4.52 1.01
CA LEU A 138 20.51 3.41 1.51
C LEU A 138 20.35 3.26 3.04
N LEU A 139 20.44 4.38 3.77
CA LEU A 139 20.26 4.40 5.22
C LEU A 139 18.84 3.95 5.59
N GLY A 140 17.83 4.46 4.90
CA GLY A 140 16.44 4.04 5.08
C GLY A 140 16.23 2.54 4.85
N ARG A 141 16.85 1.97 3.81
CA ARG A 141 16.81 0.52 3.54
C ARG A 141 17.44 -0.29 4.66
N ILE A 142 18.63 0.10 5.14
CA ILE A 142 19.33 -0.58 6.24
C ILE A 142 18.51 -0.52 7.54
N LEU A 143 17.99 0.67 7.88
CA LEU A 143 17.16 0.86 9.07
C LEU A 143 15.85 0.07 8.98
N TYR A 144 15.25 -0.01 7.79
CA TYR A 144 14.04 -0.78 7.58
C TYR A 144 14.27 -2.28 7.79
N SER A 145 15.35 -2.84 7.20
CA SER A 145 15.69 -4.26 7.43
C SER A 145 16.00 -4.53 8.90
N LEU A 146 16.76 -3.65 9.55
CA LEU A 146 17.07 -3.77 10.98
C LEU A 146 15.80 -3.74 11.83
N ALA A 147 14.87 -2.83 11.52
CA ALA A 147 13.61 -2.73 12.24
C ALA A 147 12.78 -4.01 12.11
N GLN A 148 12.72 -4.62 10.91
CA GLN A 148 12.02 -5.89 10.71
C GLN A 148 12.59 -7.01 11.59
N ASP A 149 13.92 -7.15 11.63
CA ASP A 149 14.58 -8.17 12.46
C ASP A 149 14.41 -7.88 13.96
N THR A 150 14.42 -6.60 14.33
CA THR A 150 14.31 -6.16 15.72
C THR A 150 12.89 -6.32 16.26
N ILE A 151 11.85 -6.14 15.43
CA ILE A 151 10.44 -6.28 15.85
C ILE A 151 10.18 -7.66 16.48
N ALA A 152 10.67 -8.73 15.86
CA ALA A 152 10.45 -10.09 16.36
C ALA A 152 11.16 -10.31 17.70
N LYS A 153 12.42 -9.88 17.82
CA LYS A 153 13.22 -9.99 19.04
C LYS A 153 12.65 -9.13 20.17
N ALA A 154 12.32 -7.87 19.88
CA ALA A 154 11.71 -6.96 20.84
C ALA A 154 10.36 -7.49 21.33
N GLY A 155 9.53 -8.03 20.44
CA GLY A 155 8.28 -8.68 20.81
C GLY A 155 8.48 -9.88 21.74
N PHE A 156 9.48 -10.73 21.46
CA PHE A 156 9.83 -11.88 22.29
C PHE A 156 10.29 -11.45 23.68
N TYR A 157 11.31 -10.59 23.79
CA TYR A 157 11.83 -10.12 25.08
C TYR A 157 10.79 -9.34 25.89
N HIS A 158 9.97 -8.52 25.23
CA HIS A 158 8.89 -7.80 25.89
C HIS A 158 7.80 -8.76 26.41
N GLY A 159 7.60 -9.90 25.77
CA GLY A 159 6.70 -10.97 26.21
C GLY A 159 7.21 -11.77 27.43
N LEU A 160 8.53 -11.71 27.72
CA LEU A 160 9.12 -12.34 28.91
C LEU A 160 8.93 -11.52 30.19
N ILE A 161 8.48 -10.26 30.08
CA ILE A 161 8.24 -9.42 31.24
C ILE A 161 7.04 -10.00 32.03
N PRO A 162 7.17 -10.26 33.34
CA PRO A 162 6.11 -10.91 34.13
C PRO A 162 4.75 -10.22 34.05
N SER A 163 4.73 -8.88 34.00
CA SER A 163 3.51 -8.09 33.86
C SER A 163 2.74 -8.32 32.53
N ASN A 164 3.40 -8.90 31.53
CA ASN A 164 2.83 -9.20 30.21
C ASN A 164 2.41 -10.66 30.05
N GLN A 165 2.71 -11.52 31.02
CA GLN A 165 2.37 -12.96 31.02
C GLN A 165 1.01 -13.24 31.67
N LEU A 166 0.23 -12.21 31.98
CA LEU A 166 -1.10 -12.34 32.58
C LEU A 166 -2.09 -12.98 31.60
N ASN A 167 -2.86 -13.97 32.09
CA ASN A 167 -3.90 -14.69 31.30
C ASN A 167 -4.94 -13.77 30.64
N ARG A 168 -5.16 -12.56 31.17
CA ARG A 168 -6.03 -11.54 30.58
C ARG A 168 -5.32 -10.19 30.50
N ILE A 169 -4.82 -9.88 29.30
CA ILE A 169 -4.20 -8.59 29.01
C ILE A 169 -5.31 -7.57 28.68
N SER A 170 -5.42 -6.51 29.48
CA SER A 170 -6.33 -5.40 29.23
C SER A 170 -5.97 -4.63 27.94
N PHE A 171 -6.95 -3.98 27.30
CA PHE A 171 -6.71 -3.17 26.09
C PHE A 171 -5.66 -2.07 26.32
N ARG A 172 -5.71 -1.41 27.49
CA ARG A 172 -4.72 -0.40 27.90
C ARG A 172 -3.30 -0.99 27.95
N LEU A 173 -3.16 -2.19 28.50
CA LEU A 173 -1.86 -2.87 28.56
C LEU A 173 -1.38 -3.28 27.16
N ARG A 174 -2.27 -3.73 26.27
CA ARG A 174 -1.90 -4.01 24.86
C ARG A 174 -1.33 -2.79 24.15
N ILE A 175 -1.94 -1.62 24.33
CA ILE A 175 -1.43 -0.36 23.75
C ILE A 175 -0.05 -0.03 24.32
N LYS A 176 0.11 -0.07 25.65
CA LYS A 176 1.40 0.19 26.30
C LYS A 176 2.49 -0.74 25.78
N ASN A 177 2.18 -2.02 25.59
CA ASN A 177 3.14 -3.01 25.08
C ASN A 177 3.54 -2.71 23.64
N LYS A 178 2.59 -2.31 22.78
CA LYS A 178 2.89 -1.88 21.41
C LYS A 178 3.73 -0.60 21.40
N LEU A 179 3.42 0.36 22.26
CA LEU A 179 4.17 1.61 22.38
C LEU A 179 5.62 1.35 22.84
N ALA A 180 5.82 0.47 23.81
CA ALA A 180 7.14 0.10 24.29
C ALA A 180 8.00 -0.55 23.18
N ILE A 181 7.40 -1.42 22.36
CA ILE A 181 8.07 -2.00 21.19
C ILE A 181 8.43 -0.90 20.17
N VAL A 182 7.51 0.03 19.89
CA VAL A 182 7.77 1.16 18.98
C VAL A 182 8.90 2.06 19.49
N LEU A 183 8.91 2.37 20.79
CA LEU A 183 9.97 3.16 21.43
C LEU A 183 11.33 2.45 21.35
N CYS A 184 11.37 1.14 21.60
CA CYS A 184 12.56 0.33 21.43
C CYS A 184 13.09 0.41 19.99
N LEU A 185 12.21 0.26 18.99
CA LEU A 185 12.58 0.37 17.58
C LEU A 185 13.10 1.76 17.20
N LEU A 186 12.46 2.82 17.70
CA LEU A 186 12.92 4.19 17.50
C LEU A 186 14.31 4.42 18.09
N TYR A 187 14.55 3.92 19.30
CA TYR A 187 15.85 4.04 19.97
C TYR A 187 16.95 3.30 19.19
N VAL A 188 16.67 2.06 18.77
CA VAL A 188 17.59 1.27 17.92
C VAL A 188 17.86 1.98 16.59
N ALA A 189 16.81 2.50 15.94
CA ALA A 189 16.96 3.23 14.67
C ALA A 189 17.81 4.50 14.83
N LEU A 190 17.63 5.25 15.93
CA LEU A 190 18.42 6.46 16.21
C LEU A 190 19.90 6.14 16.37
N ILE A 191 20.25 5.16 17.22
CA ILE A 191 21.65 4.73 17.41
C ILE A 191 22.26 4.26 16.10
N GLU A 192 21.57 3.36 15.39
CA GLU A 192 22.11 2.77 14.17
C GLU A 192 22.21 3.80 13.03
N SER A 193 21.26 4.74 12.96
CA SER A 193 21.29 5.81 11.94
C SER A 193 22.53 6.68 12.04
N LYS A 194 22.99 6.99 13.27
CA LYS A 194 24.19 7.78 13.51
C LYS A 194 25.43 7.00 13.09
N MET A 195 25.59 5.78 13.61
CA MET A 195 26.77 4.95 13.30
C MET A 195 26.86 4.61 11.80
N ARG A 196 25.77 4.17 11.18
CA ARG A 196 25.75 3.84 9.74
C ARG A 196 25.87 5.08 8.87
N GLY A 197 25.29 6.20 9.30
CA GLY A 197 25.43 7.48 8.62
C GLY A 197 26.89 7.93 8.52
N GLU A 198 27.62 7.87 9.64
CA GLU A 198 29.05 8.21 9.70
C GLU A 198 29.90 7.26 8.85
N LEU A 199 29.62 5.95 8.89
CA LEU A 199 30.32 4.97 8.05
C LEU A 199 30.11 5.22 6.55
N ILE A 200 28.91 5.59 6.14
CA ILE A 200 28.61 5.93 4.74
C ILE A 200 29.37 7.22 4.35
N ASP A 201 29.38 8.23 5.20
CA ASP A 201 30.12 9.48 4.95
C ASP A 201 31.62 9.24 4.82
N ASN A 202 32.21 8.42 5.70
CA ASN A 202 33.63 8.06 5.62
C ASN A 202 33.95 7.35 4.30
N ARG A 203 33.11 6.41 3.87
CA ARG A 203 33.29 5.73 2.57
C ARG A 203 33.16 6.69 1.39
N ILE A 204 32.19 7.59 1.43
CA ILE A 204 32.00 8.64 0.43
C ILE A 204 33.26 9.49 0.33
N ARG A 205 33.78 10.00 1.46
CA ARG A 205 35.01 10.80 1.52
C ARG A 205 36.23 10.07 0.96
N HIS A 206 36.34 8.77 1.23
CA HIS A 206 37.44 7.95 0.69
C HIS A 206 37.33 7.70 -0.81
N CYS A 207 36.12 7.49 -1.35
CA CYS A 207 35.92 7.14 -2.76
C CYS A 207 35.80 8.37 -3.67
N HIS A 208 35.32 9.49 -3.15
CA HIS A 208 35.13 10.75 -3.88
C HIS A 208 36.03 11.82 -3.24
N LYS A 209 37.34 11.55 -3.21
CA LYS A 209 38.35 12.53 -2.76
C LYS A 209 38.27 13.79 -3.63
N GLY A 210 37.58 14.81 -3.16
CA GLY A 210 37.41 16.09 -3.85
C GLY A 210 35.98 16.62 -3.84
N GLY A 211 35.34 16.67 -2.67
CA GLY A 211 34.27 17.64 -2.43
C GLY A 211 34.89 19.00 -2.16
#